data_AF-A0A9E0TWU0-F1
#
_entry.id   AF-A0A9E0TWU0-F1
#
_cell.length_a   1.000
_cell.length_b   1.000
_cell.length_c   1.000
_cell.angle_alpha   90.00
_cell.angle_beta   90.00
_cell.angle_gamma   90.00
#
_symmetry.space_group_name_H-M   'P 1'
#
loop_
_entity.id
_entity.type
_entity.pdbx_description
1 polymer ?
#
loop_
_entity_poly.entity_id
_entity_poly.type
_entity_poly.pdbx_seq_one_letter_code
_entity_poly.pdbx_strand_id
1 'polypeptide(L)'
;MNTECQEITRDMTIQDMFAKFAPKAQKLSQELSRAGLNCVGCSASTWETLESGMLRHGYGEEAIIALLQRLNEIAKKPALTAQSGITLTERAAEQFKHVSKLEGKEGWALRFDEEPAGCSGFEYVLGFSEKATEADAVYTSQGVEIHVPKIALCRLEGCEINYVDGLHGGFEIDNPNVRSSCGCGDSHGYN
;
A
#
# COMPACT_ATOMS: atom_id res chain seq x y z
N MET A 1 17.40 11.27 11.56
CA MET A 1 16.64 12.49 11.90
C MET A 1 15.32 12.03 12.50
N ASN A 2 15.02 12.48 13.72
CA ASN A 2 13.94 11.97 14.55
C ASN A 2 12.58 12.11 13.85
N THR A 3 11.95 10.99 13.52
CA THR A 3 10.54 10.97 13.11
C THR A 3 9.70 11.02 14.38
N GLU A 4 9.50 12.22 14.90
CA GLU A 4 8.46 12.45 15.91
C GLU A 4 7.12 11.99 15.30
N CYS A 5 6.44 11.09 15.99
CA CYS A 5 5.15 10.55 15.57
C CYS A 5 4.12 11.68 15.67
N GLN A 6 3.98 12.48 14.61
CA GLN A 6 3.11 13.65 14.61
C GLN A 6 1.66 13.18 14.44
N GLU A 7 0.80 13.57 15.38
CA GLU A 7 -0.65 13.32 15.36
C GLU A 7 -1.39 14.53 14.75
N ILE A 8 -2.49 14.28 14.04
CA ILE A 8 -3.38 15.35 13.54
C ILE A 8 -4.23 15.85 14.70
N THR A 9 -4.16 17.15 15.00
CA THR A 9 -4.92 17.77 16.10
C THR A 9 -6.04 18.68 15.58
N ARG A 10 -7.03 18.98 16.44
CA ARG A 10 -8.21 19.81 16.11
C ARG A 10 -7.85 21.25 15.75
N ASP A 11 -6.78 21.77 16.33
CA ASP A 11 -6.23 23.10 16.11
C ASP A 11 -5.33 23.20 14.87
N MET A 12 -5.04 22.07 14.21
CA MET A 12 -4.21 22.05 13.01
C MET A 12 -4.98 22.66 11.83
N THR A 13 -4.32 23.53 11.07
CA THR A 13 -4.90 24.06 9.84
C THR A 13 -4.87 23.00 8.75
N ILE A 14 -5.81 23.09 7.81
CA ILE A 14 -5.87 22.18 6.66
C ILE A 14 -4.57 22.25 5.84
N GLN A 15 -3.97 23.45 5.71
CA GLN A 15 -2.68 23.64 5.05
C GLN A 15 -1.52 22.95 5.78
N ASP A 16 -1.41 23.12 7.11
CA ASP A 16 -0.34 22.51 7.90
C ASP A 16 -0.46 20.98 7.91
N MET A 17 -1.70 20.47 8.00
CA MET A 17 -1.99 19.04 7.89
C MET A 17 -1.53 18.47 6.53
N PHE A 18 -1.88 19.10 5.40
CA PHE A 18 -1.43 18.61 4.10
C PHE A 18 0.07 18.77 3.87
N ALA A 19 0.71 19.81 4.43
CA ALA A 19 2.15 19.99 4.35
C ALA A 19 2.90 18.92 5.16
N LYS A 20 2.47 18.65 6.40
CA LYS A 20 3.09 17.65 7.28
C LYS A 20 2.82 16.21 6.84
N PHE A 21 1.65 15.95 6.26
CA PHE A 21 1.25 14.63 5.78
C PHE A 21 1.15 14.59 4.25
N ALA A 22 2.06 15.29 3.55
CA ALA A 22 2.12 15.34 2.08
C ALA A 22 1.98 13.96 1.37
N PRO A 23 2.67 12.88 1.77
CA PRO A 23 2.52 11.57 1.12
C PRO A 23 1.13 10.94 1.33
N LYS A 24 0.33 11.45 2.26
CA LYS A 24 -1.04 10.98 2.58
C LYS A 24 -2.11 11.98 2.16
N ALA A 25 -1.73 13.10 1.54
CA ALA A 25 -2.64 14.20 1.26
C ALA A 25 -3.87 13.76 0.44
N GLN A 26 -3.70 12.85 -0.51
CA GLN A 26 -4.80 12.32 -1.30
C GLN A 26 -5.82 11.53 -0.46
N LYS A 27 -5.36 10.66 0.44
CA LYS A 27 -6.24 9.85 1.32
C LYS A 27 -6.91 10.72 2.38
N LEU A 28 -6.17 11.67 2.95
CA LEU A 28 -6.72 12.64 3.91
C LEU A 28 -7.80 13.50 3.25
N SER A 29 -7.57 13.98 2.02
CA SER A 29 -8.56 14.74 1.26
C SER A 29 -9.84 13.93 0.99
N GLN A 30 -9.71 12.67 0.57
CA GLN A 30 -10.86 11.78 0.35
C GLN A 30 -11.70 11.59 1.62
N GLU A 31 -11.07 11.41 2.78
CA GLU A 31 -11.79 11.19 4.03
C GLU A 31 -12.46 12.46 4.56
N LEU A 32 -11.89 13.64 4.29
CA LEU A 32 -12.55 14.93 4.51
C LEU A 32 -13.78 15.07 3.60
N SER A 33 -13.66 14.76 2.31
CA SER A 33 -14.81 14.79 1.38
C SER A 33 -15.92 13.84 1.82
N ARG A 34 -15.57 12.63 2.28
CA ARG A 34 -16.55 11.65 2.81
C ARG A 34 -17.22 12.10 4.11
N ALA A 35 -16.51 12.87 4.93
CA ALA A 35 -17.07 13.52 6.10
C ALA A 35 -17.97 14.74 5.75
N GLY A 36 -18.23 14.99 4.47
CA GLY A 36 -19.06 16.10 4.00
C GLY A 36 -18.32 17.43 3.92
N LEU A 37 -17.00 17.44 4.12
CA LEU A 37 -16.13 18.62 3.99
C LEU A 37 -15.67 18.75 2.53
N ASN A 38 -16.63 18.96 1.61
CA ASN A 38 -16.35 19.06 0.17
C ASN A 38 -15.69 20.39 -0.26
N CYS A 39 -15.33 21.25 0.70
CA CYS A 39 -14.63 22.51 0.43
C CYS A 39 -13.10 22.37 0.36
N VAL A 40 -12.54 21.15 0.52
CA VAL A 40 -11.10 20.87 0.39
C VAL A 40 -10.71 20.85 -1.10
N GLY A 41 -10.76 22.04 -1.70
CA GLY A 41 -10.61 22.26 -3.15
C GLY A 41 -11.03 23.67 -3.59
N CYS A 42 -11.78 24.41 -2.76
CA CYS A 42 -11.89 25.85 -2.90
C CYS A 42 -10.66 26.51 -2.25
N SER A 43 -9.97 27.35 -2.99
CA SER A 43 -8.82 28.17 -2.57
C SER A 43 -9.08 29.10 -1.37
N ALA A 44 -10.26 29.02 -0.74
CA ALA A 44 -10.77 29.94 0.26
C ALA A 44 -10.66 29.44 1.71
N SER A 45 -10.40 28.14 1.96
CA SER A 45 -10.49 27.53 3.31
C SER A 45 -9.18 26.94 3.86
N THR A 46 -8.03 27.19 3.24
CA THR A 46 -6.74 26.61 3.65
C THR A 46 -6.21 27.11 5.00
N TRP A 47 -6.72 28.26 5.46
CA TRP A 47 -6.33 28.97 6.70
C TRP A 47 -7.24 28.66 7.91
N GLU A 48 -8.28 27.84 7.73
CA GLU A 48 -9.21 27.48 8.81
C GLU A 48 -8.70 26.21 9.54
N THR A 49 -8.90 26.14 10.86
CA THR A 49 -8.63 24.93 11.64
C THR A 49 -9.68 23.86 11.35
N LEU A 50 -9.31 22.59 11.53
CA LEU A 50 -10.20 21.47 11.31
C LEU A 50 -11.49 21.59 12.15
N GLU A 51 -11.33 22.00 13.41
CA GLU A 51 -12.44 22.29 14.31
C GLU A 51 -13.32 23.46 13.85
N SER A 52 -12.72 24.61 13.54
CA SER A 52 -13.47 25.83 13.18
C SER A 52 -14.33 25.59 11.93
N GLY A 53 -13.78 24.87 10.94
CA GLY A 53 -14.54 24.49 9.76
C GLY A 53 -15.69 23.54 10.06
N MET A 54 -15.50 22.56 10.93
CA MET A 54 -16.57 21.63 11.31
C MET A 54 -17.69 22.32 12.10
N LEU A 55 -17.36 23.17 13.07
CA LEU A 55 -18.34 23.92 13.87
C LEU A 55 -19.18 24.85 12.98
N ARG A 56 -18.55 25.51 12.00
CA ARG A 56 -19.24 26.38 11.04
C ARG A 56 -20.28 25.66 10.20
N HIS A 57 -20.12 24.36 9.98
CA HIS A 57 -21.04 23.50 9.24
C HIS A 57 -22.03 22.75 10.14
N GLY A 58 -22.10 23.08 11.44
CA GLY A 58 -23.06 22.50 12.37
C GLY A 58 -22.71 21.11 12.88
N TYR A 59 -21.47 20.67 12.69
CA TYR A 59 -20.99 19.42 13.28
C TYR A 59 -20.74 19.61 14.79
N GLY A 60 -21.29 18.71 15.61
CA GLY A 60 -21.07 18.68 17.04
C GLY A 60 -19.72 18.09 17.43
N GLU A 61 -19.34 18.24 18.69
CA GLU A 61 -18.04 17.78 19.23
C GLU A 61 -17.78 16.29 18.99
N GLU A 62 -18.80 15.44 19.06
CA GLU A 62 -18.66 14.00 18.79
C GLU A 62 -18.25 13.71 17.34
N ALA A 63 -18.78 14.47 16.38
CA ALA A 63 -18.42 14.31 14.98
C ALA A 63 -16.97 14.76 14.71
N ILE A 64 -16.51 15.79 15.42
CA ILE A 64 -15.12 16.28 15.36
C ILE A 64 -14.16 15.22 15.90
N ILE A 65 -14.47 14.64 17.06
CA ILE A 65 -13.65 13.57 17.66
C ILE A 65 -13.60 12.35 16.74
N ALA A 66 -14.74 11.91 16.21
CA ALA A 66 -14.79 10.77 15.30
C ALA A 66 -14.01 11.01 14.01
N LEU A 67 -14.01 12.23 13.48
CA LEU A 67 -13.20 12.58 12.32
C LEU A 67 -11.70 12.59 12.66
N LEU A 68 -11.32 13.20 13.79
CA LEU A 68 -9.94 13.20 14.25
C LEU A 68 -9.40 11.79 14.47
N GLN A 69 -10.22 10.88 14.98
CA GLN A 69 -9.84 9.47 15.09
C GLN A 69 -9.54 8.87 13.71
N ARG A 70 -10.44 9.01 12.72
CA ARG A 70 -10.22 8.51 11.36
C ARG A 70 -9.00 9.13 10.69
N LEU A 71 -8.82 10.45 10.82
CA LEU A 71 -7.67 11.17 10.30
C LEU A 71 -6.37 10.69 10.96
N ASN A 72 -6.37 10.51 12.28
CA ASN A 72 -5.23 9.95 12.99
C ASN A 72 -4.99 8.48 12.69
N GLU A 73 -6.01 7.68 12.41
CA GLU A 73 -5.82 6.32 11.90
C GLU A 73 -5.09 6.35 10.57
N ILE A 74 -5.43 7.26 9.66
CA ILE A 74 -4.70 7.45 8.39
C ILE A 74 -3.28 8.00 8.65
N ALA A 75 -3.12 8.89 9.63
CA ALA A 75 -1.83 9.49 9.99
C ALA A 75 -0.89 8.53 10.73
N LYS A 76 -1.42 7.61 11.55
CA LYS A 76 -0.69 6.59 12.33
C LYS A 76 -0.48 5.31 11.53
N LYS A 77 -1.44 4.92 10.69
CA LYS A 77 -1.21 3.89 9.67
C LYS A 77 0.02 4.36 8.89
N PRO A 78 1.08 3.55 8.76
CA PRO A 78 2.26 4.00 8.03
C PRO A 78 1.77 4.60 6.72
N ALA A 79 2.26 5.79 6.38
CA ALA A 79 2.07 6.23 5.02
C ALA A 79 2.53 5.07 4.16
N LEU A 80 1.94 4.91 2.97
CA LEU A 80 2.77 4.47 1.88
C LEU A 80 3.86 5.54 1.73
N THR A 81 4.84 5.55 2.63
CA THR A 81 5.95 6.47 2.68
C THR A 81 6.83 5.96 1.57
N ALA A 82 6.73 6.57 0.40
CA ALA A 82 7.73 6.41 -0.64
C ALA A 82 8.12 4.95 -0.95
N GLN A 83 7.15 4.03 -0.97
CA GLN A 83 7.32 2.77 -1.69
C GLN A 83 6.51 2.85 -2.96
N SER A 84 7.00 3.68 -3.87
CA SER A 84 6.77 3.49 -5.31
C SER A 84 7.49 2.19 -5.69
N GLY A 85 6.94 1.04 -5.31
CA GLY A 85 7.60 -0.23 -5.56
C GLY A 85 6.94 -1.44 -4.92
N ILE A 86 7.42 -2.60 -5.35
CA ILE A 86 7.01 -3.91 -4.85
C ILE A 86 7.94 -4.31 -3.72
N THR A 87 7.40 -4.89 -2.65
CA THR A 87 8.14 -5.25 -1.45
C THR A 87 8.12 -6.74 -1.15
N LEU A 88 9.09 -7.17 -0.34
CA LEU A 88 9.18 -8.50 0.22
C LEU A 88 9.13 -8.41 1.74
N THR A 89 8.42 -9.34 2.37
CA THR A 89 8.59 -9.62 3.79
C THR A 89 9.97 -10.24 4.04
N GLU A 90 10.45 -10.14 5.27
CA GLU A 90 11.73 -10.74 5.67
C GLU A 90 11.77 -12.25 5.37
N ARG A 91 10.69 -12.96 5.72
CA ARG A 91 10.54 -14.41 5.48
C ARG A 91 10.58 -14.76 3.99
N ALA A 92 9.88 -13.99 3.15
CA ALA A 92 9.90 -14.21 1.72
C ALA A 92 11.28 -13.99 1.11
N ALA A 93 12.01 -12.97 1.59
CA ALA A 93 13.36 -12.70 1.14
C ALA A 93 14.35 -13.79 1.58
N GLU A 94 14.25 -14.28 2.82
CA GLU A 94 15.04 -15.40 3.31
C GLU A 94 14.77 -16.67 2.51
N GLN A 95 13.51 -16.98 2.26
CA GLN A 95 13.13 -18.16 1.49
C GLN A 95 13.58 -18.04 0.03
N PHE A 96 13.43 -16.86 -0.59
CA PHE A 96 13.93 -16.64 -1.95
C PHE A 96 15.44 -16.86 -2.03
N LYS A 97 16.22 -16.32 -1.09
CA LYS A 97 17.68 -16.54 -1.02
C LYS A 97 18.01 -18.02 -0.82
N HIS A 98 17.23 -18.72 0.00
CA HIS A 98 17.40 -20.16 0.21
C HIS A 98 17.16 -20.96 -1.08
N VAL A 99 16.04 -20.74 -1.77
CA VAL A 99 15.72 -21.42 -3.03
C VAL A 99 16.71 -21.03 -4.14
N SER A 100 17.09 -19.75 -4.23
CA SER A 100 18.12 -19.26 -5.15
C SER A 100 19.45 -20.03 -4.99
N LYS A 101 19.86 -20.28 -3.74
CA LYS A 101 21.05 -21.06 -3.44
C LYS A 101 20.93 -22.53 -3.84
N LEU A 102 19.79 -23.17 -3.56
CA LEU A 102 19.54 -24.57 -3.95
C LEU A 102 19.56 -24.75 -5.48
N GLU A 103 19.04 -23.76 -6.20
CA GLU A 103 18.97 -23.74 -7.67
C GLU A 103 20.29 -23.32 -8.33
N GLY A 104 21.33 -22.98 -7.56
CA GLY A 104 22.62 -22.49 -8.09
C GLY A 104 22.52 -21.11 -8.74
N LYS A 105 21.50 -20.31 -8.39
CA LYS A 105 21.21 -18.97 -8.94
C LYS A 105 21.51 -17.88 -7.91
N GLU A 106 22.53 -18.08 -7.08
CA GLU A 106 22.94 -17.10 -6.07
C GLU A 106 23.26 -15.75 -6.73
N GLY A 107 22.65 -14.68 -6.23
CA GLY A 107 22.81 -13.32 -6.77
C GLY A 107 21.85 -12.95 -7.91
N TRP A 108 20.94 -13.84 -8.31
CA TRP A 108 19.86 -13.50 -9.24
C TRP A 108 18.77 -12.70 -8.53
N ALA A 109 18.10 -11.84 -9.29
CA ALA A 109 16.94 -11.08 -8.85
C ALA A 109 15.66 -11.93 -8.88
N LEU A 110 14.68 -11.54 -8.08
CA LEU A 110 13.33 -12.06 -8.13
C LEU A 110 12.60 -11.46 -9.34
N ARG A 111 12.13 -12.30 -10.25
CA ARG A 111 11.19 -11.89 -11.30
C ARG A 111 9.78 -11.91 -10.73
N PHE A 112 9.05 -10.81 -10.84
CA PHE A 112 7.63 -10.77 -10.51
C PHE A 112 6.83 -10.33 -11.73
N ASP A 113 5.98 -11.23 -12.20
CA ASP A 113 5.19 -11.11 -13.42
C ASP A 113 3.73 -11.53 -13.17
N GLU A 114 2.87 -11.28 -14.13
CA GLU A 114 1.49 -11.77 -14.11
C GLU A 114 1.15 -12.41 -15.45
N GLU A 115 0.56 -13.60 -15.42
CA GLU A 115 0.11 -14.30 -16.62
C GLU A 115 -1.42 -14.39 -16.66
N PRO A 116 -2.04 -14.32 -17.84
CA PRO A 116 -3.47 -14.48 -17.98
C PRO A 116 -3.89 -15.91 -17.60
N ALA A 117 -4.74 -16.05 -16.59
CA ALA A 117 -5.23 -17.32 -16.08
C ALA A 117 -6.74 -17.46 -16.33
N GLY A 118 -7.12 -18.43 -17.17
CA GLY A 118 -8.50 -18.83 -17.39
C GLY A 118 -9.44 -17.72 -17.89
N CYS A 119 -10.75 -17.90 -17.69
CA CYS A 119 -11.79 -17.14 -18.40
C CYS A 119 -11.94 -15.68 -17.94
N SER A 120 -11.34 -15.24 -16.82
CA SER A 120 -11.47 -13.86 -16.32
C SER A 120 -10.37 -13.43 -15.32
N GLY A 121 -9.23 -14.13 -15.23
CA GLY A 121 -8.23 -13.92 -14.17
C GLY A 121 -6.81 -13.63 -14.65
N PHE A 122 -5.98 -13.18 -13.71
CA PHE A 122 -4.53 -13.12 -13.81
C PHE A 122 -3.94 -13.94 -12.66
N GLU A 123 -2.88 -14.69 -12.91
CA GLU A 123 -2.10 -15.41 -11.91
C GLU A 123 -0.73 -14.75 -11.75
N TYR A 124 -0.24 -14.68 -10.52
CA TYR A 124 1.07 -14.12 -10.22
C TYR A 124 2.16 -15.17 -10.42
N VAL A 125 3.20 -14.78 -11.13
CA VAL A 125 4.33 -15.66 -11.44
C VAL A 125 5.60 -15.09 -10.83
N LEU A 126 6.25 -15.91 -10.00
CA LEU A 126 7.53 -15.61 -9.39
C LEU A 126 8.61 -16.47 -10.02
N GLY A 127 9.72 -15.85 -10.40
CA GLY A 127 10.83 -16.53 -11.04
C GLY A 127 12.19 -15.95 -10.67
N PHE A 128 13.23 -16.43 -11.34
CA PHE A 128 14.58 -15.90 -11.19
C PHE A 128 14.98 -15.12 -12.45
N SER A 129 15.64 -13.99 -12.26
CA SER A 129 16.13 -13.14 -13.35
C SER A 129 17.59 -12.78 -13.11
N GLU A 130 18.46 -13.14 -14.06
CA GLU A 130 19.89 -12.81 -13.98
C GLU A 130 20.15 -11.31 -14.22
N LYS A 131 19.39 -10.69 -15.14
CA LYS A 131 19.57 -9.30 -15.55
C LYS A 131 18.22 -8.64 -15.83
N ALA A 132 18.07 -7.39 -15.39
CA ALA A 132 16.96 -6.55 -15.79
C ALA A 132 17.06 -6.20 -17.28
N THR A 133 15.91 -6.11 -17.95
CA THR A 133 15.81 -5.56 -19.30
C THR A 133 15.37 -4.09 -19.26
N GLU A 134 15.52 -3.37 -20.37
CA GLU A 134 15.04 -1.98 -20.48
C GLU A 134 13.51 -1.85 -20.31
N ALA A 135 12.79 -2.95 -20.51
CA ALA A 135 11.35 -3.04 -20.30
C ALA A 135 10.98 -3.30 -18.83
N ASP A 136 11.95 -3.46 -17.93
CA ASP A 136 11.72 -3.77 -16.53
C ASP A 136 11.96 -2.56 -15.63
N ALA A 137 11.16 -2.47 -14.57
CA ALA A 137 11.48 -1.68 -13.40
C ALA A 137 12.19 -2.58 -12.38
N VAL A 138 13.19 -1.98 -11.73
CA VAL A 138 14.03 -2.65 -10.74
C VAL A 138 13.71 -2.06 -9.38
N TYR A 139 13.38 -2.93 -8.43
CA TYR A 139 13.16 -2.59 -7.03
C TYR A 139 14.14 -3.34 -6.15
N THR A 140 14.44 -2.81 -4.97
CA THR A 140 15.26 -3.50 -3.99
C THR A 140 14.51 -3.55 -2.66
N SER A 141 14.30 -4.76 -2.14
CA SER A 141 13.62 -4.98 -0.87
C SER A 141 14.31 -6.11 -0.11
N GLN A 142 14.59 -5.89 1.19
CA GLN A 142 15.25 -6.88 2.07
C GLN A 142 16.57 -7.46 1.50
N GLY A 143 17.30 -6.65 0.72
CA GLY A 143 18.54 -7.06 0.06
C GLY A 143 18.35 -8.05 -1.11
N VAL A 144 17.13 -8.14 -1.65
CA VAL A 144 16.78 -8.86 -2.88
C VAL A 144 16.40 -7.82 -3.93
N GLU A 145 16.95 -7.98 -5.13
CA GLU A 145 16.55 -7.20 -6.30
C GLU A 145 15.31 -7.83 -6.93
N ILE A 146 14.35 -7.01 -7.37
CA ILE A 146 13.07 -7.45 -7.94
C ILE A 146 12.92 -6.81 -9.32
N HIS A 147 12.75 -7.64 -10.34
CA HIS A 147 12.52 -7.23 -11.73
C HIS A 147 11.05 -7.40 -12.09
N VAL A 148 10.44 -6.33 -12.58
CA VAL A 148 9.00 -6.27 -12.85
C VAL A 148 8.78 -5.63 -14.21
N PRO A 149 7.97 -6.21 -15.11
CA PRO A 149 7.66 -5.58 -16.38
C PRO A 149 7.01 -4.20 -16.18
N LYS A 150 7.50 -3.18 -16.87
CA LYS A 150 6.92 -1.83 -16.87
C LYS A 150 5.44 -1.82 -17.28
N ILE A 151 5.03 -2.76 -18.14
CA ILE A 151 3.64 -2.92 -18.58
C ILE A 151 2.70 -3.42 -17.48
N ALA A 152 3.25 -4.12 -16.49
CA ALA A 152 2.51 -4.69 -15.37
C ALA A 152 2.51 -3.79 -14.12
N LEU A 153 3.36 -2.75 -14.08
CA LEU A 153 3.50 -1.86 -12.93
C LEU A 153 2.18 -1.25 -12.45
N CYS A 154 1.30 -0.82 -13.35
CA CYS A 154 0.02 -0.25 -12.94
C CYS A 154 -0.88 -1.22 -12.15
N ARG A 155 -0.64 -2.54 -12.26
CA ARG A 155 -1.37 -3.59 -11.54
C ARG A 155 -0.58 -4.15 -10.36
N LEU A 156 0.75 -4.20 -10.46
CA LEU A 156 1.63 -4.82 -9.48
C LEU A 156 2.26 -3.83 -8.50
N GLU A 157 2.26 -2.53 -8.79
CA GLU A 157 2.86 -1.51 -7.93
C GLU A 157 2.16 -1.45 -6.57
N GLY A 158 2.95 -1.48 -5.49
CA GLY A 158 2.44 -1.54 -4.11
C GLY A 158 2.10 -2.94 -3.61
N CYS A 159 2.37 -4.00 -4.38
CA CYS A 159 2.25 -5.37 -3.88
C CYS A 159 3.30 -5.68 -2.82
N GLU A 160 2.89 -6.46 -1.83
CA GLU A 160 3.79 -7.09 -0.85
C GLU A 160 3.83 -8.60 -1.08
N ILE A 161 5.04 -9.15 -1.19
CA ILE A 161 5.30 -10.57 -1.37
C ILE A 161 5.68 -11.18 -0.02
N ASN A 162 4.84 -12.09 0.46
CA ASN A 162 5.03 -12.85 1.68
C ASN A 162 5.31 -14.33 1.39
N TYR A 163 5.82 -15.05 2.39
CA TYR A 163 5.98 -16.50 2.34
C TYR A 163 5.36 -17.14 3.57
N VAL A 164 4.45 -18.08 3.34
CA VAL A 164 3.75 -18.80 4.41
C VAL A 164 4.27 -20.23 4.45
N ASP A 165 4.77 -20.64 5.62
CA ASP A 165 5.18 -22.02 5.88
C ASP A 165 3.97 -22.92 6.20
N GLY A 166 3.96 -24.14 5.68
CA GLY A 166 2.91 -25.13 5.97
C GLY A 166 2.82 -26.25 4.94
N LEU A 167 1.84 -27.14 5.11
CA LEU A 167 1.57 -28.24 4.17
C LEU A 167 1.19 -27.74 2.76
N HIS A 168 0.62 -26.53 2.70
CA HIS A 168 0.32 -25.77 1.47
C HIS A 168 1.17 -24.49 1.43
N GLY A 169 2.39 -24.55 1.96
CA GLY A 169 3.27 -23.39 2.06
C GLY A 169 3.69 -22.87 0.69
N GLY A 170 3.76 -21.55 0.54
CA GLY A 170 3.97 -20.90 -0.75
C GLY A 170 4.17 -19.39 -0.61
N PHE A 171 4.50 -18.76 -1.74
CA PHE A 171 4.55 -17.31 -1.82
C PHE A 171 3.12 -16.77 -1.93
N GLU A 172 2.79 -15.81 -1.07
CA GLU A 172 1.51 -15.12 -1.03
C GLU A 172 1.73 -13.66 -1.42
N ILE A 173 0.87 -13.13 -2.29
CA ILE A 173 0.98 -11.76 -2.80
C ILE A 173 -0.22 -10.96 -2.31
N ASP A 174 0.03 -9.94 -1.49
CA ASP A 174 -0.99 -8.96 -1.12
C ASP A 174 -0.95 -7.81 -2.14
N ASN A 175 -1.99 -7.68 -2.97
CA ASN A 175 -2.09 -6.65 -4.00
C ASN A 175 -3.17 -5.62 -3.66
N PRO A 176 -2.81 -4.38 -3.27
CA PRO A 176 -3.79 -3.34 -2.94
C PRO A 176 -4.61 -2.85 -4.15
N ASN A 177 -4.14 -3.10 -5.38
CA ASN A 177 -4.86 -2.76 -6.61
C ASN A 177 -5.96 -3.78 -6.94
N VAL A 178 -5.88 -4.99 -6.39
CA VAL A 178 -6.94 -5.98 -6.49
C VAL A 178 -7.89 -5.76 -5.34
N ARG A 179 -9.03 -5.12 -5.62
CA ARG A 179 -10.17 -5.20 -4.70
C ARG A 179 -10.61 -6.65 -4.63
N SER A 180 -10.32 -7.32 -3.51
CA SER A 180 -10.87 -8.63 -3.17
C SER A 180 -12.40 -8.58 -3.26
N SER A 181 -12.95 -8.94 -4.42
CA SER A 181 -14.35 -9.29 -4.60
C SER A 181 -14.44 -10.79 -4.84
N CYS A 182 -13.94 -11.58 -3.89
CA CYS A 182 -14.28 -12.99 -3.77
C CYS A 182 -14.36 -13.36 -2.29
N GLY A 183 -15.31 -12.74 -1.60
CA GLY A 183 -15.94 -13.36 -0.44
C GLY A 183 -16.90 -14.44 -0.92
N CYS A 184 -16.37 -15.63 -1.22
CA CYS A 184 -17.05 -16.92 -1.22
C CYS A 184 -15.92 -17.91 -0.87
N GLY A 185 -15.67 -18.21 0.39
CA GLY A 185 -16.61 -18.99 1.20
C GLY A 185 -16.29 -20.47 0.97
N ASP A 186 -15.41 -20.99 1.82
CA ASP A 186 -15.35 -22.38 2.28
C ASP A 186 -15.40 -23.55 1.27
N SER A 187 -14.23 -24.18 1.12
CA SER A 187 -14.01 -25.62 1.29
C SER A 187 -15.23 -26.54 1.51
N HIS A 188 -15.45 -27.51 0.61
CA HIS A 188 -15.86 -28.92 0.80
C HIS A 188 -15.75 -29.57 -0.61
N GLY A 189 -15.22 -30.75 -0.92
CA GLY A 189 -14.70 -31.92 -0.20
C GLY A 189 -14.35 -32.98 -1.28
N TYR A 190 -13.59 -33.99 -0.89
CA TYR A 190 -13.12 -35.09 -1.73
C TYR A 190 -14.25 -35.96 -2.32
N ASN A 191 -13.92 -36.60 -3.46
CA ASN A 191 -14.49 -37.81 -4.08
C ASN A 191 -15.74 -37.67 -4.95
#